data_AF-A0A1I0QCD5-F1
#
_entry.id   AF-A0A1I0QCD5-F1
#
_cell.length_a   1.000
_cell.length_b   1.000
_cell.length_c   1.000
_cell.angle_alpha   90.00
_cell.angle_beta   90.00
_cell.angle_gamma   90.00
#
_symmetry.space_group_name_H-M   'P 1'
#
loop_
_entity.id
_entity.type
_entity.pdbx_description
1 polymer ?
#
loop_
_entity_poly.entity_id
_entity_poly.type
_entity_poly.pdbx_seq_one_letter_code
_entity_poly.pdbx_strand_id
1 'polypeptide(L)'
;MAIPGYDSSNVAEYTLESAGARVALVAGVVPDEFDLEKSGVEAPVDALADPVDLSAVDELKAIEAVSISLVYDPSRLPPGASPTDVAVAVETEEGWEPLESTVDLEETTVTAVLNDRPPGSTVVAGYDDRDEESGESGT
;
A
#
# COMPACT_ATOMS: atom_id res chain seq x y z
N MET A 1 25.43 23.93 -9.78
CA MET A 1 25.73 24.38 -8.41
C MET A 1 24.39 24.58 -7.71
N ALA A 2 24.25 24.07 -6.49
CA ALA A 2 22.99 23.83 -5.77
C ALA A 2 22.07 25.06 -5.65
N ILE A 3 20.76 24.80 -5.55
CA ILE A 3 19.70 25.81 -5.43
C ILE A 3 19.56 26.20 -3.95
N PRO A 4 19.77 27.48 -3.58
CA PRO A 4 19.70 27.92 -2.20
C PRO A 4 18.24 27.94 -1.71
N GLY A 5 17.93 27.13 -0.71
CA GLY A 5 16.61 27.01 -0.10
C GLY A 5 16.07 25.58 0.02
N TYR A 6 16.71 24.61 -0.63
CA TYR A 6 16.45 23.19 -0.42
C TYR A 6 17.54 22.60 0.45
N ASP A 7 17.24 22.37 1.73
CA ASP A 7 18.03 21.46 2.55
C ASP A 7 17.55 20.05 2.25
N SER A 8 18.31 19.33 1.44
CA SER A 8 18.06 17.93 1.09
C SER A 8 18.32 16.98 2.26
N SER A 9 18.52 17.47 3.50
CA SER A 9 18.94 16.67 4.66
C SER A 9 17.87 16.48 5.75
N ASN A 10 16.60 16.81 5.51
CA ASN A 10 15.52 16.62 6.51
C ASN A 10 14.42 15.67 6.03
N VAL A 11 14.74 14.74 5.15
CA VAL A 11 13.84 13.66 4.78
C VAL A 11 14.12 12.50 5.74
N ALA A 12 13.14 12.15 6.57
CA ALA A 12 13.21 10.99 7.44
C ALA A 12 12.64 9.78 6.69
N GLU A 13 13.48 8.77 6.52
CA GLU A 13 13.05 7.45 6.07
C GLU A 13 12.53 6.67 7.29
N TYR A 14 11.25 6.30 7.27
CA TYR A 14 10.62 5.56 8.35
C TYR A 14 10.14 4.20 7.82
N THR A 15 10.42 3.12 8.55
CA THR A 15 9.96 1.78 8.17
C THR A 15 9.31 1.13 9.38
N LEU A 16 8.05 0.72 9.20
CA LEU A 16 7.28 -0.04 10.17
C LEU A 16 6.93 -1.41 9.60
N GLU A 17 6.85 -2.42 10.46
CA GLU A 17 6.42 -3.76 10.12
C GLU A 17 5.50 -4.29 11.21
N SER A 18 4.29 -4.71 10.84
CA SER A 18 3.29 -5.24 11.77
C SER A 18 2.33 -6.18 11.04
N ALA A 19 2.00 -7.31 11.67
CA ALA A 19 1.01 -8.28 11.17
C ALA A 19 1.20 -8.77 9.71
N GLY A 20 2.41 -8.74 9.16
CA GLY A 20 2.68 -9.11 7.76
C GLY A 20 2.52 -7.95 6.76
N ALA A 21 2.28 -6.74 7.24
CA ALA A 21 2.38 -5.49 6.50
C ALA A 21 3.68 -4.77 6.86
N ARG A 22 4.29 -4.15 5.85
CA ARG A 22 5.49 -3.34 5.98
C ARG A 22 5.29 -2.04 5.23
N VAL A 23 5.45 -0.92 5.92
CA VAL A 23 5.31 0.41 5.32
C VAL A 23 6.61 1.16 5.47
N ALA A 24 7.17 1.57 4.34
CA ALA A 24 8.31 2.44 4.25
C ALA A 24 7.87 3.78 3.69
N LEU A 25 8.06 4.88 4.41
CA LEU A 25 7.71 6.21 3.94
C LEU A 25 8.88 7.17 4.07
N VAL A 26 8.85 8.15 3.19
CA VAL A 26 9.87 9.17 2.99
C VAL A 26 9.15 10.50 3.14
N ALA A 27 9.31 11.14 4.30
CA ALA A 27 8.63 12.39 4.59
C ALA A 27 9.52 13.36 5.37
N GLY A 28 9.24 14.66 5.23
CA GLY A 28 9.93 15.70 5.97
C GLY A 28 9.60 15.69 7.47
N VAL A 29 8.40 15.25 7.84
CA VAL A 29 7.93 15.14 9.22
C VAL A 29 7.06 13.90 9.38
N VAL A 30 7.49 12.99 10.26
CA VAL A 30 6.75 11.79 10.66
C VAL A 30 6.40 11.93 12.15
N PRO A 31 5.12 11.83 12.54
CA PRO A 31 4.75 11.89 13.95
C PRO A 31 5.17 10.60 14.67
N ASP A 32 5.55 10.70 15.94
CA ASP A 32 5.87 9.53 16.78
C ASP A 32 4.67 8.60 17.01
N GLU A 33 3.45 9.09 16.79
CA GLU A 33 2.19 8.32 16.85
C GLU A 33 1.91 7.54 15.56
N PHE A 34 2.73 7.69 14.51
CA PHE A 34 2.61 6.87 13.30
C PHE A 34 2.98 5.43 13.59
N ASP A 35 1.99 4.54 13.55
CA ASP A 35 2.14 3.12 13.84
C ASP A 35 1.28 2.27 12.89
N LEU A 36 1.58 0.97 12.82
CA LEU A 36 0.84 -0.01 12.03
C LEU A 36 0.14 -0.98 12.98
N GLU A 37 -1.19 -0.90 13.03
CA GLU A 37 -1.99 -1.82 13.83
C GLU A 37 -2.86 -2.69 12.93
N LYS A 38 -3.10 -3.93 13.37
CA LYS A 38 -4.03 -4.82 12.69
C LYS A 38 -5.45 -4.22 12.74
N SER A 39 -6.05 -3.98 11.59
CA SER A 39 -7.38 -3.37 11.54
C SER A 39 -8.43 -4.34 12.07
N GLY A 40 -9.40 -3.80 12.83
CA GLY A 40 -10.57 -4.56 13.28
C GLY A 40 -11.70 -4.63 12.24
N VAL A 41 -11.48 -4.02 11.07
CA VAL A 41 -12.46 -3.96 9.98
C VAL A 41 -12.56 -5.32 9.28
N GLU A 42 -13.78 -5.68 8.85
CA GLU A 42 -13.99 -6.91 8.09
C GLU A 42 -13.28 -6.81 6.74
N ALA A 43 -12.36 -7.73 6.49
CA ALA A 43 -11.61 -7.77 5.23
C ALA A 43 -12.57 -7.96 4.04
N PRO A 44 -12.32 -7.32 2.88
CA PRO A 44 -13.12 -7.57 1.69
C PRO A 44 -13.08 -9.05 1.30
N VAL A 45 -14.09 -9.52 0.56
CA VAL A 45 -14.20 -10.95 0.18
C VAL A 45 -13.01 -11.43 -0.66
N ASP A 46 -12.39 -10.49 -1.37
CA ASP A 46 -11.20 -10.68 -2.21
C ASP A 46 -9.88 -10.46 -1.44
N ALA A 47 -9.93 -10.27 -0.11
CA ALA A 47 -8.74 -10.07 0.71
C ALA A 47 -7.92 -11.35 0.89
N LEU A 48 -6.65 -11.27 0.51
CA LEU A 48 -5.67 -12.33 0.66
C LEU A 48 -4.87 -12.21 1.97
N ALA A 49 -4.96 -11.05 2.62
CA ALA A 49 -4.36 -10.75 3.92
C ALA A 49 -5.38 -10.12 4.87
N ASP A 50 -4.97 -9.89 6.11
CA ASP A 50 -5.78 -9.16 7.09
C ASP A 50 -5.53 -7.64 6.90
N PRO A 51 -6.57 -6.80 6.94
CA PRO A 51 -6.41 -5.36 6.78
C PRO A 51 -5.57 -4.75 7.91
N VAL A 52 -4.81 -3.71 7.58
CA VAL A 52 -3.92 -3.00 8.50
C VAL A 52 -4.27 -1.52 8.50
N ASP A 53 -4.35 -0.95 9.69
CA ASP A 53 -4.64 0.45 9.93
C ASP A 53 -3.34 1.24 10.12
N LEU A 54 -3.27 2.39 9.45
CA LEU A 54 -2.20 3.38 9.50
C LEU A 54 -2.62 4.49 10.45
N SER A 55 -2.12 4.44 11.68
CA SER A 55 -2.37 5.50 12.65
C SER A 55 -1.57 6.76 12.30
N ALA A 56 -2.16 7.93 12.56
CA ALA A 56 -1.56 9.25 12.32
C ALA A 56 -1.13 9.55 10.87
N VAL A 57 -1.72 8.89 9.87
CA VAL A 57 -1.39 9.12 8.45
C VAL A 57 -1.76 10.53 7.95
N ASP A 58 -2.82 11.15 8.50
CA ASP A 58 -3.23 12.52 8.14
C ASP A 58 -2.28 13.59 8.73
N GLU A 59 -1.48 13.22 9.74
CA GLU A 59 -0.52 14.11 10.39
C GLU A 59 0.84 14.15 9.67
N LEU A 60 1.07 13.24 8.72
CA LEU A 60 2.27 13.21 7.88
C LEU A 60 2.37 14.51 7.06
N LYS A 61 3.56 15.12 7.04
CA LYS A 61 3.81 16.35 6.28
C LYS A 61 5.05 16.23 5.40
N ALA A 62 4.97 16.88 4.24
CA ALA A 62 6.01 16.86 3.22
C ALA A 62 6.39 15.43 2.83
N ILE A 63 5.38 14.63 2.46
CA ILE A 63 5.56 13.28 1.95
C ILE A 63 6.19 13.37 0.56
N GLU A 64 7.24 12.60 0.33
CA GLU A 64 7.88 12.45 -0.98
C GLU A 64 7.57 11.08 -1.59
N ALA A 65 7.51 10.03 -0.76
CA ALA A 65 7.15 8.70 -1.20
C ALA A 65 6.59 7.85 -0.05
N VAL A 66 5.65 6.97 -0.35
CA VAL A 66 5.12 5.95 0.56
C VAL A 66 5.13 4.61 -0.18
N SER A 67 5.76 3.61 0.40
CA SER A 67 5.84 2.25 -0.09
C SER A 67 5.16 1.33 0.93
N ILE A 68 4.16 0.57 0.48
CA ILE A 68 3.34 -0.29 1.31
C ILE A 68 3.48 -1.70 0.77
N SER A 69 4.22 -2.55 1.47
CA SER A 69 4.45 -3.94 1.15
C SER A 69 3.58 -4.83 2.06
N LEU A 70 2.71 -5.64 1.47
CA LEU A 70 1.81 -6.53 2.20
C LEU A 70 2.07 -7.98 1.78
N VAL A 71 2.28 -8.85 2.76
CA VAL A 71 2.37 -10.30 2.50
C VAL A 71 0.97 -10.84 2.27
N TYR A 72 0.77 -11.58 1.18
CA TYR A 72 -0.50 -12.20 0.84
C TYR A 72 -0.40 -13.73 0.89
N ASP A 73 -1.50 -14.40 1.24
CA ASP A 73 -1.53 -15.87 1.23
C ASP A 73 -2.04 -16.37 -0.14
N PRO A 74 -1.18 -16.94 -1.00
CA PRO A 74 -1.60 -17.41 -2.32
C PRO A 74 -2.58 -18.61 -2.23
N SER A 75 -2.70 -19.26 -1.07
CA SER A 75 -3.68 -20.33 -0.87
C SER A 75 -5.11 -19.80 -0.75
N ARG A 76 -5.28 -18.48 -0.50
CA ARG A 76 -6.57 -17.80 -0.47
C ARG A 76 -7.04 -17.32 -1.84
N LEU A 77 -6.17 -17.37 -2.86
CA LEU A 77 -6.53 -16.98 -4.21
C LEU A 77 -7.65 -17.88 -4.77
N PRO A 78 -8.63 -17.29 -5.46
CA PRO A 78 -9.70 -18.07 -6.07
C PRO A 78 -9.16 -18.98 -7.18
N PRO A 79 -9.80 -20.13 -7.43
CA PRO A 79 -9.37 -21.06 -8.46
C PRO A 79 -9.48 -20.40 -9.84
N GLY A 80 -8.35 -20.16 -10.49
CA GLY A 80 -8.26 -19.46 -11.78
C GLY A 80 -7.61 -18.08 -11.71
N ALA A 81 -7.44 -17.52 -10.51
CA ALA A 81 -6.68 -16.29 -10.30
C ALA A 81 -5.20 -16.47 -10.60
N SER A 82 -4.62 -15.49 -11.29
CA SER A 82 -3.17 -15.41 -11.43
C SER A 82 -2.57 -14.96 -10.10
N PRO A 83 -1.43 -15.53 -9.66
CA PRO A 83 -0.78 -15.10 -8.43
C PRO A 83 -0.18 -13.69 -8.53
N THR A 84 -0.18 -13.09 -9.72
CA THR A 84 0.18 -11.69 -10.02
C THR A 84 -1.01 -10.73 -9.98
N ASP A 85 -2.24 -11.25 -9.91
CA ASP A 85 -3.49 -10.50 -9.92
C ASP A 85 -3.82 -10.02 -8.49
N VAL A 86 -2.82 -9.43 -7.85
CA VAL A 86 -2.86 -9.03 -6.44
C VAL A 86 -2.43 -7.58 -6.36
N ALA A 87 -3.23 -6.75 -5.70
CA ALA A 87 -2.92 -5.35 -5.48
C ALA A 87 -3.10 -4.98 -4.01
N VAL A 88 -2.41 -3.91 -3.59
CA VAL A 88 -2.75 -3.25 -2.34
C VAL A 88 -4.00 -2.43 -2.59
N ALA A 89 -5.07 -2.72 -1.85
CA ALA A 89 -6.25 -1.89 -1.82
C ALA A 89 -6.25 -1.02 -0.56
N VAL A 90 -6.74 0.21 -0.71
CA VAL A 90 -6.91 1.16 0.39
C VAL A 90 -8.40 1.43 0.60
N GLU A 91 -8.82 1.49 1.85
CA GLU A 91 -10.20 1.83 2.21
C GLU A 91 -10.43 3.33 2.03
N THR A 92 -11.33 3.71 1.13
CA THR A 92 -11.81 5.08 0.92
C THR A 92 -13.30 5.18 1.24
N GLU A 93 -13.85 6.39 1.25
CA GLU A 93 -15.28 6.61 1.51
C GLU A 93 -16.20 5.92 0.48
N GLU A 94 -15.68 5.64 -0.72
CA GLU A 94 -16.40 4.97 -1.81
C GLU A 94 -16.24 3.44 -1.78
N GLY A 95 -15.29 2.93 -0.99
CA GLY A 95 -15.00 1.51 -0.85
C GLY A 95 -13.51 1.20 -0.89
N TRP A 96 -13.15 -0.03 -1.21
CA TRP A 96 -11.74 -0.43 -1.37
C TRP A 96 -11.26 -0.09 -2.77
N GLU A 97 -10.26 0.80 -2.85
CA GLU A 97 -9.65 1.20 -4.12
C GLU A 97 -8.26 0.57 -4.28
N PRO A 98 -8.07 -0.29 -5.29
CA PRO A 98 -6.76 -0.87 -5.58
C PRO A 98 -5.78 0.17 -6.13
N LEU A 99 -4.59 0.21 -5.52
CA LEU A 99 -3.47 1.07 -5.85
C LEU A 99 -2.54 0.40 -6.87
N GLU A 100 -1.77 1.22 -7.59
CA GLU A 100 -0.71 0.72 -8.46
C GLU A 100 0.33 -0.05 -7.63
N SER A 101 0.39 -1.35 -7.85
CA SER A 101 1.11 -2.30 -7.01
C SER A 101 1.97 -3.23 -7.86
N THR A 102 3.10 -3.66 -7.31
CA THR A 102 3.98 -4.67 -7.90
C THR A 102 3.97 -5.91 -7.03
N VAL A 103 3.65 -7.05 -7.64
CA VAL A 103 3.65 -8.34 -6.96
C VAL A 103 5.01 -9.02 -7.07
N ASP A 104 5.52 -9.45 -5.93
CA ASP A 104 6.68 -10.32 -5.81
C ASP A 104 6.24 -11.74 -5.49
N LEU A 105 6.42 -12.64 -6.45
CA LEU A 105 6.04 -14.05 -6.35
C LEU A 105 7.03 -14.88 -5.52
N GLU A 106 8.26 -14.39 -5.33
CA GLU A 106 9.29 -15.10 -4.57
C GLU A 106 9.05 -14.91 -3.07
N GLU A 107 8.72 -13.68 -2.67
CA GLU A 107 8.41 -13.31 -1.29
C GLU A 107 6.90 -13.35 -0.98
N THR A 108 6.04 -13.67 -1.96
CA THR A 108 4.56 -13.63 -1.83
C THR A 108 4.07 -12.31 -1.23
N THR A 109 4.63 -11.21 -1.73
CA THR A 109 4.43 -9.87 -1.20
C THR A 109 3.97 -8.94 -2.33
N VAL A 110 3.00 -8.08 -2.06
CA VAL A 110 2.56 -7.04 -3.00
C VAL A 110 2.99 -5.69 -2.46
N THR A 111 3.61 -4.85 -3.29
CA THR A 111 4.12 -3.53 -2.90
C THR A 111 3.46 -2.43 -3.72
N ALA A 112 2.73 -1.53 -3.06
CA ALA A 112 2.24 -0.29 -3.67
C ALA A 112 3.17 0.87 -3.37
N VAL A 113 3.43 1.69 -4.38
CA VAL A 113 4.25 2.90 -4.23
C VAL A 113 3.41 4.12 -4.59
N LEU A 114 3.24 5.01 -3.62
CA LEU A 114 2.55 6.28 -3.77
C LEU A 114 3.58 7.42 -3.69
N ASN A 115 3.38 8.45 -4.50
CA ASN A 115 4.18 9.67 -4.46
C ASN A 115 3.55 10.75 -3.55
N ASP A 116 2.44 10.42 -2.89
CA ASP A 116 1.68 11.30 -2.00
C ASP A 116 1.05 10.46 -0.87
N ARG A 117 0.23 11.08 -0.01
CA ARG A 117 -0.45 10.36 1.06
C ARG A 117 -1.46 9.35 0.50
N PRO A 118 -1.62 8.18 1.14
CA PRO A 118 -2.70 7.28 0.78
C PRO A 118 -4.06 7.99 1.01
N PRO A 119 -5.06 7.73 0.15
CA PRO A 119 -6.39 8.34 0.28
C PRO A 119 -7.17 7.83 1.50
N GLY A 120 -6.70 6.73 2.10
CA GLY A 120 -7.28 6.11 3.29
C GLY A 120 -6.23 5.69 4.31
N SER A 121 -6.71 5.34 5.51
CA SER A 121 -5.87 4.87 6.62
C SER A 121 -5.81 3.35 6.71
N THR A 122 -6.74 2.63 6.09
CA THR A 122 -6.72 1.15 6.10
C THR A 122 -6.23 0.62 4.76
N VAL A 123 -5.31 -0.33 4.78
CA VAL A 123 -4.78 -1.00 3.59
C VAL A 123 -4.87 -2.52 3.72
N VAL A 124 -5.06 -3.22 2.60
CA VAL A 124 -5.17 -4.67 2.56
C VAL A 124 -4.61 -5.23 1.24
N ALA A 125 -4.04 -6.43 1.27
CA ALA A 125 -3.69 -7.14 0.04
C ALA A 125 -4.96 -7.84 -0.47
N GLY A 126 -5.43 -7.43 -1.64
CA GLY A 126 -6.60 -7.98 -2.30
C GLY A 126 -6.28 -8.56 -3.66
N TYR A 127 -7.10 -9.50 -4.10
CA TYR A 127 -7.15 -9.91 -5.50
C TYR A 127 -7.67 -8.73 -6.35
N ASP A 128 -6.99 -8.42 -7.46
CA ASP A 128 -7.31 -7.34 -8.38
C ASP A 128 -7.60 -7.93 -9.76
N ASP A 129 -8.89 -8.08 -10.11
CA ASP A 129 -9.33 -8.64 -11.40
C ASP A 129 -9.19 -7.65 -12.58
N ARG A 130 -8.66 -6.44 -12.33
CA ARG A 130 -8.59 -5.36 -13.32
C ARG A 130 -7.57 -5.61 -14.44
N ASP A 131 -6.73 -6.63 -14.33
CA ASP A 131 -5.80 -7.03 -15.39
C ASP A 131 -6.53 -7.61 -16.63
N GLU A 132 -7.82 -7.97 -16.52
CA GLU A 132 -8.62 -8.42 -17.68
C GLU A 132 -9.09 -7.27 -18.60
N GLU A 133 -9.03 -5.99 -18.19
CA GLU A 133 -9.45 -4.83 -19.01
C GLU A 133 -8.29 -4.07 -19.69
N SER A 134 -7.03 -4.52 -19.59
CA SER A 134 -5.95 -4.03 -20.48
C SER A 134 -5.86 -4.87 -21.76
N GLY A 135 -7.04 -5.21 -22.29
CA GLY A 135 -7.24 -6.08 -23.44
C GLY A 135 -8.23 -5.55 -24.46
N GLU A 136 -8.59 -4.26 -24.46
CA GLU A 136 -9.44 -3.72 -25.54
C GLU A 136 -8.62 -3.33 -26.77
N SER A 137 -8.88 -4.15 -27.79
CA SER A 137 -8.40 -4.09 -29.16
C SER A 137 -8.92 -2.89 -29.95
N GLY A 138 -8.07 -2.36 -30.84
CA GLY A 138 -8.48 -1.99 -32.20
C GLY A 138 -8.53 -0.50 -32.55
N THR A 139 -7.63 -0.07 -33.44
CA THR A 139 -7.95 0.09 -34.87
C THR A 139 -6.70 0.12 -35.74
#